data_AF-A0A6P4EUM1-F1
#
_entry.id   AF-A0A6P4EUM1-F1
#
_cell.length_a   1.000
_cell.length_b   1.000
_cell.length_c   1.000
_cell.angle_alpha   90.00
_cell.angle_beta   90.00
_cell.angle_gamma   90.00
#
_symmetry.space_group_name_H-M   'P 1'
#
loop_
_entity.id
_entity.type
_entity.pdbx_description
1 polymer ?
#
loop_
_entity_poly.entity_id
_entity_poly.type
_entity_poly.pdbx_seq_one_letter_code
_entity_poly.pdbx_strand_id
1 'polypeptide(L)'
;MDETGNIRKRERCRKIFRHFEIYCSATCSVAGILFTMFVFNENLRSKKIFSRAVAFLIVELLVFSMFVLIARTWIPDQMAFYFFCVLLMVVALIVGCHLSFTMDMTQYIAPLFLMSFILVTISIYFLVVNNFMEKLKPYAYLIFEICLTSVMTLCSKSVMLHAQTISGDRMVQMSSDDSLLAALFLFNEFLAVYAMTFYWQINYNYFTSTDFLWMSTSTKHSHDTTPI
;
A
#
# COMPACT_ATOMS: atom_id res chain seq x y z
N MET A 1 39.35 -21.10 0.70
CA MET A 1 38.21 -20.73 -0.18
C MET A 1 37.56 -19.51 0.46
N ASP A 2 37.38 -18.44 -0.32
CA ASP A 2 37.75 -17.06 0.02
C ASP A 2 36.69 -16.26 0.82
N GLU A 3 36.89 -16.11 2.13
CA GLU A 3 36.03 -15.35 3.06
C GLU A 3 35.97 -13.86 2.71
N THR A 4 37.08 -13.31 2.19
CA THR A 4 37.23 -11.94 1.70
C THR A 4 36.37 -11.65 0.47
N GLY A 5 36.17 -12.65 -0.39
CA GLY A 5 35.28 -12.56 -1.56
C GLY A 5 33.80 -12.44 -1.16
N ASN A 6 33.37 -13.15 -0.12
CA ASN A 6 31.99 -13.14 0.37
C ASN A 6 31.63 -11.81 1.03
N ILE A 7 32.54 -11.23 1.83
CA ILE A 7 32.37 -9.91 2.47
C ILE A 7 32.19 -8.80 1.40
N ARG A 8 33.05 -8.80 0.37
CA ARG A 8 33.00 -7.81 -0.72
C ARG A 8 31.70 -7.92 -1.54
N LYS A 9 31.20 -9.14 -1.76
CA LYS A 9 29.91 -9.39 -2.43
C LYS A 9 28.74 -8.87 -1.59
N ARG A 10 28.73 -9.13 -0.28
CA ARG A 10 27.70 -8.62 0.66
C ARG A 10 27.67 -7.10 0.73
N GLU A 11 28.82 -6.43 0.76
CA GLU A 11 28.88 -4.97 0.74
C GLU A 11 28.35 -4.37 -0.57
N ARG A 12 28.67 -5.00 -1.71
CA ARG A 12 28.18 -4.55 -3.02
C ARG A 12 26.65 -4.70 -3.13
N CYS A 13 26.10 -5.83 -2.68
CA CYS A 13 24.65 -6.03 -2.61
C CYS A 13 23.96 -5.01 -1.70
N ARG A 14 24.50 -4.73 -0.51
CA ARG A 14 23.96 -3.71 0.41
C ARG A 14 23.96 -2.31 -0.21
N LYS A 15 25.03 -1.92 -0.91
CA LYS A 15 25.11 -0.63 -1.59
C LYS A 15 24.05 -0.51 -2.70
N ILE A 16 23.93 -1.52 -3.55
CA ILE A 16 22.95 -1.55 -4.64
C ILE A 16 21.53 -1.42 -4.07
N PHE A 17 21.20 -2.20 -3.04
CA PHE A 17 19.89 -2.19 -2.41
C PHE A 17 19.53 -0.84 -1.78
N ARG A 18 20.49 -0.21 -1.10
CA ARG A 18 20.31 1.12 -0.51
C ARG A 18 20.09 2.19 -1.57
N HIS A 19 20.77 2.10 -2.72
CA HIS A 19 20.52 3.01 -3.83
C HIS A 19 19.09 2.88 -4.35
N PHE A 20 18.60 1.65 -4.57
CA PHE A 20 17.20 1.42 -4.99
C PHE A 20 16.18 1.97 -3.99
N GLU A 21 16.41 1.77 -2.68
CA GLU A 21 15.53 2.31 -1.63
C GLU A 21 15.44 3.84 -1.65
N ILE A 22 16.59 4.52 -1.86
CA ILE A 22 16.63 5.99 -1.98
C ILE A 22 15.86 6.47 -3.22
N TYR A 23 16.07 5.83 -4.38
CA TYR A 23 15.35 6.20 -5.60
C TYR A 23 13.84 6.01 -5.44
N CYS A 24 13.43 4.93 -4.81
CA CYS A 24 12.04 4.59 -4.55
C CYS A 24 11.35 5.60 -3.61
N SER A 25 12.04 6.00 -2.53
CA SER A 25 11.57 7.04 -1.62
C SER A 25 11.47 8.40 -2.32
N ALA A 26 12.46 8.75 -3.15
CA ALA A 26 12.44 9.99 -3.94
C ALA A 26 11.26 10.00 -4.92
N THR A 27 10.99 8.91 -5.63
CA THR A 27 9.83 8.81 -6.53
C THR A 27 8.51 8.93 -5.79
N CYS A 28 8.40 8.38 -4.57
CA CYS A 28 7.24 8.53 -3.70
C CYS A 28 6.97 10.01 -3.37
N SER A 29 8.01 10.72 -2.92
CA SER A 29 7.90 12.13 -2.55
C SER A 29 7.52 13.00 -3.76
N VAL A 30 8.11 12.74 -4.93
CA VAL A 30 7.75 13.43 -6.17
C VAL A 30 6.29 13.17 -6.55
N ALA A 31 5.83 11.91 -6.46
CA ALA A 31 4.43 11.56 -6.72
C ALA A 31 3.47 12.29 -5.78
N GLY A 32 3.78 12.35 -4.48
CA GLY A 32 2.97 13.04 -3.49
C GLY A 32 2.89 14.56 -3.72
N ILE A 33 4.00 15.19 -4.12
CA ILE A 33 4.03 16.62 -4.47
C ILE A 33 3.17 16.88 -5.71
N LEU A 34 3.32 16.07 -6.75
CA LEU A 34 2.53 16.18 -7.98
C LEU A 34 1.03 15.97 -7.71
N PHE A 35 0.69 15.00 -6.86
CA PHE A 35 -0.68 14.76 -6.43
C PHE A 35 -1.27 15.98 -5.69
N THR A 36 -0.52 16.54 -4.73
CA THR A 36 -0.96 17.72 -3.98
C THR A 36 -1.15 18.92 -4.90
N MET A 37 -0.22 19.14 -5.84
CA MET A 37 -0.33 20.19 -6.86
C MET A 37 -1.55 19.98 -7.77
N PHE A 38 -1.86 18.73 -8.13
CA PHE A 38 -3.01 18.38 -8.95
C PHE A 38 -4.34 18.63 -8.23
N VAL A 39 -4.41 18.37 -6.92
CA VAL A 39 -5.60 18.61 -6.08
C VAL A 39 -5.92 20.10 -5.94
N PHE A 40 -4.91 20.94 -5.68
CA PHE A 40 -5.15 22.39 -5.43
C PHE A 40 -5.32 23.23 -6.70
N ASN A 41 -4.88 22.73 -7.86
CA ASN A 41 -4.84 23.55 -9.07
C ASN A 41 -5.95 23.18 -10.07
N GLU A 42 -7.10 23.84 -9.92
CA GLU A 42 -8.27 23.64 -10.79
C GLU A 42 -7.99 23.95 -12.28
N ASN A 43 -7.05 24.86 -12.56
CA ASN A 43 -6.66 25.22 -13.93
C ASN A 43 -5.97 24.05 -14.66
N LEU A 44 -5.26 23.17 -13.93
CA LEU A 44 -4.64 21.97 -14.50
C LEU A 44 -5.70 20.89 -14.79
N ARG A 45 -6.77 20.85 -14.00
CA ARG A 45 -7.90 19.91 -14.16
C ARG A 45 -8.76 20.23 -15.37
N SER A 46 -8.94 21.53 -15.67
CA SER A 46 -9.78 22.00 -16.80
C SER A 46 -9.35 21.44 -18.16
N LYS A 47 -8.04 21.22 -18.38
CA LYS A 47 -7.53 20.67 -19.65
C LYS A 47 -7.54 19.13 -19.62
N LYS A 48 -8.58 18.51 -20.16
CA LYS A 48 -8.80 17.03 -20.17
C LYS A 48 -7.58 16.18 -20.56
N ILE A 49 -6.84 16.58 -21.59
CA ILE A 49 -5.65 15.83 -22.04
C ILE A 49 -4.50 15.93 -21.02
N PHE A 50 -4.29 17.12 -20.49
CA PHE A 50 -3.24 17.38 -19.50
C PHE A 50 -3.54 16.69 -18.17
N SER A 51 -4.78 16.77 -17.69
CA SER A 51 -5.19 16.12 -16.44
C SER A 51 -5.03 14.61 -16.52
N ARG A 52 -5.38 13.98 -17.66
CA ARG A 52 -5.16 12.56 -17.89
C ARG A 52 -3.68 12.19 -17.92
N ALA A 53 -2.84 12.99 -18.56
CA ALA A 53 -1.39 12.75 -18.61
C ALA A 53 -0.74 12.85 -17.21
N VAL A 54 -1.13 13.86 -16.42
CA VAL A 54 -0.66 14.02 -15.04
C VAL A 54 -1.14 12.88 -14.14
N ALA A 55 -2.41 12.47 -14.26
CA ALA A 55 -2.93 11.32 -13.51
C ALA A 55 -2.19 10.03 -13.83
N PHE A 56 -1.91 9.76 -15.11
CA PHE A 56 -1.10 8.60 -15.53
C PHE A 56 0.31 8.66 -14.93
N LEU A 57 0.95 9.83 -14.98
CA LEU A 57 2.28 10.02 -14.39
C LEU A 57 2.29 9.79 -12.87
N ILE A 58 1.26 10.26 -12.15
CA ILE A 58 1.14 10.04 -10.71
C ILE A 58 1.00 8.54 -10.41
N VAL A 59 0.13 7.83 -11.14
CA VAL A 59 -0.07 6.39 -10.97
C VAL A 59 1.23 5.62 -11.21
N GLU A 60 1.93 5.90 -12.31
CA GLU A 60 3.21 5.25 -12.63
C GLU A 60 4.25 5.49 -11.53
N LEU A 61 4.45 6.73 -11.09
CA LEU A 61 5.41 7.06 -10.05
C LEU A 61 5.08 6.37 -8.71
N LEU A 62 3.79 6.26 -8.37
CA LEU A 62 3.33 5.54 -7.18
C LEU A 62 3.58 4.02 -7.29
N VAL A 63 3.33 3.42 -8.45
CA VAL A 63 3.62 1.99 -8.70
C VAL A 63 5.13 1.72 -8.62
N PHE A 64 5.95 2.57 -9.25
CA PHE A 64 7.41 2.49 -9.14
C PHE A 64 7.87 2.61 -7.68
N SER A 65 7.24 3.47 -6.88
CA SER A 65 7.52 3.61 -5.46
C SER A 65 7.16 2.36 -4.62
N MET A 66 6.31 1.46 -5.12
CA MET A 66 5.94 0.24 -4.39
C MET A 66 6.84 -0.95 -4.74
N PHE A 67 7.62 -0.83 -5.81
CA PHE A 67 8.47 -1.90 -6.31
C PHE A 67 9.49 -2.41 -5.27
N VAL A 68 10.06 -1.51 -4.46
CA VAL A 68 11.02 -1.92 -3.40
C VAL A 68 10.37 -2.75 -2.31
N LEU A 69 9.11 -2.47 -1.96
CA LEU A 69 8.38 -3.24 -0.96
C LEU A 69 8.02 -4.64 -1.49
N ILE A 70 7.62 -4.72 -2.76
CA ILE A 70 7.35 -5.99 -3.45
C ILE A 70 8.62 -6.83 -3.55
N ALA A 71 9.76 -6.22 -3.88
CA ALA A 71 11.04 -6.93 -3.95
C ALA A 71 11.51 -7.50 -2.60
N ARG A 72 11.01 -6.99 -1.47
CA ARG A 72 11.33 -7.46 -0.11
C ARG A 72 10.44 -8.60 0.37
N THR A 73 9.40 -8.93 -0.37
CA THR A 73 8.33 -9.83 0.09
C THR A 73 8.14 -11.01 -0.83
N TRP A 74 7.52 -12.06 -0.31
CA TRP A 74 7.24 -13.27 -1.06
C TRP A 74 6.07 -13.07 -2.02
N ILE A 75 6.27 -13.43 -3.30
CA ILE A 75 5.28 -13.28 -4.38
C ILE A 75 3.90 -13.89 -4.04
N PRO A 76 3.77 -15.11 -3.48
CA PRO A 76 2.45 -15.68 -3.21
C PRO A 76 1.71 -14.96 -2.06
N ASP A 77 2.42 -14.60 -0.99
CA ASP A 77 1.83 -13.78 0.09
C ASP A 77 1.37 -12.43 -0.48
N GLN A 78 2.17 -11.83 -1.36
CA GLN A 78 1.79 -10.60 -2.05
C GLN A 78 0.51 -10.74 -2.86
N MET A 79 0.41 -11.79 -3.68
CA MET A 79 -0.78 -12.03 -4.51
C MET A 79 -2.03 -12.30 -3.66
N ALA A 80 -1.90 -13.03 -2.56
CA ALA A 80 -3.02 -13.33 -1.66
C ALA A 80 -3.57 -12.05 -1.02
N PHE A 81 -2.71 -11.23 -0.42
CA PHE A 81 -3.13 -9.96 0.20
C PHE A 81 -3.63 -8.95 -0.83
N TYR A 82 -3.02 -8.88 -2.02
CA TYR A 82 -3.54 -8.08 -3.12
C TYR A 82 -4.98 -8.49 -3.49
N PHE A 83 -5.24 -9.80 -3.61
CA PHE A 83 -6.58 -10.31 -3.89
C PHE A 83 -7.58 -9.95 -2.77
N PHE A 84 -7.21 -10.11 -1.50
CA PHE A 84 -8.07 -9.71 -0.38
C PHE A 84 -8.35 -8.20 -0.34
N CYS A 85 -7.35 -7.36 -0.59
CA CYS A 85 -7.53 -5.92 -0.67
C CYS A 85 -8.47 -5.54 -1.81
N VAL A 86 -8.28 -6.10 -3.01
CA VAL A 86 -9.17 -5.85 -4.16
C VAL A 86 -10.59 -6.34 -3.89
N LEU A 87 -10.75 -7.54 -3.32
CA LEU A 87 -12.06 -8.08 -2.97
C LEU A 87 -12.79 -7.16 -1.98
N LEU A 88 -12.10 -6.71 -0.92
CA LEU A 88 -12.66 -5.80 0.08
C LEU A 88 -13.07 -4.47 -0.55
N MET A 89 -12.27 -3.92 -1.47
CA MET A 89 -12.60 -2.71 -2.22
C MET A 89 -13.84 -2.90 -3.09
N VAL A 90 -13.94 -4.01 -3.83
CA VAL A 90 -15.10 -4.31 -4.68
C VAL A 90 -16.36 -4.46 -3.84
N VAL A 91 -16.30 -5.18 -2.72
CA VAL A 91 -17.42 -5.31 -1.78
C VAL A 91 -17.83 -3.95 -1.24
N ALA A 92 -16.88 -3.10 -0.83
CA ALA A 92 -17.14 -1.76 -0.34
C ALA A 92 -17.83 -0.87 -1.40
N LEU A 93 -17.41 -0.98 -2.67
CA LEU A 93 -18.02 -0.28 -3.79
C LEU A 93 -19.46 -0.75 -4.04
N ILE A 94 -19.71 -2.06 -4.06
CA ILE A 94 -21.05 -2.63 -4.26
C ILE A 94 -21.98 -2.19 -3.13
N VAL A 95 -21.52 -2.29 -1.88
CA VAL A 95 -22.27 -1.82 -0.71
C VAL A 95 -22.53 -0.32 -0.80
N GLY A 96 -21.56 0.48 -1.25
CA GLY A 96 -21.73 1.91 -1.44
C GLY A 96 -22.77 2.28 -2.48
N CYS A 97 -22.79 1.57 -3.61
CA CYS A 97 -23.78 1.75 -4.66
C CYS A 97 -25.21 1.35 -4.23
N HIS A 98 -25.35 0.31 -3.40
CA HIS A 98 -26.64 -0.21 -2.96
C HIS A 98 -27.15 0.37 -1.63
N LEU A 99 -26.38 1.23 -0.96
CA LEU A 99 -26.79 1.78 0.33
C LEU A 99 -27.98 2.74 0.17
N SER A 100 -29.05 2.48 0.92
CA SER A 100 -30.28 3.28 0.91
C SER A 100 -30.01 4.77 1.22
N PHE A 101 -30.81 5.62 0.59
CA PHE A 101 -30.78 7.08 0.68
C PHE A 101 -30.85 7.64 2.11
N THR A 102 -31.47 6.89 3.01
CA THR A 102 -31.66 7.28 4.41
C THR A 102 -30.37 7.23 5.23
N MET A 103 -29.33 6.57 4.74
CA MET A 103 -27.98 6.61 5.31
C MET A 103 -27.05 7.39 4.38
N ASP A 104 -27.24 8.71 4.34
CA ASP A 104 -26.32 9.57 3.61
C ASP A 104 -25.05 9.85 4.41
N MET A 105 -23.93 9.26 3.98
CA MET A 105 -22.62 9.42 4.61
C MET A 105 -21.85 10.63 4.04
N THR A 106 -22.37 11.28 2.99
CA THR A 106 -21.72 12.43 2.35
C THR A 106 -21.58 13.63 3.28
N GLN A 107 -22.54 13.83 4.19
CA GLN A 107 -22.45 14.85 5.24
C GLN A 107 -21.24 14.65 6.16
N TYR A 108 -20.75 13.42 6.29
CA TYR A 108 -19.65 13.05 7.18
C TYR A 108 -18.31 12.86 6.45
N ILE A 109 -18.17 13.36 5.21
CA ILE A 109 -16.92 13.28 4.44
C ILE A 109 -15.72 13.86 5.19
N ALA A 110 -15.85 15.06 5.75
CA ALA A 110 -14.79 15.75 6.45
C ALA A 110 -14.33 15.01 7.74
N PRO A 111 -15.24 14.61 8.66
CA PRO A 111 -14.82 13.84 9.84
C PRO A 111 -14.29 12.45 9.50
N LEU A 112 -14.80 11.76 8.47
CA LEU A 112 -14.26 10.47 8.04
C LEU A 112 -12.81 10.60 7.53
N PHE A 113 -12.55 11.63 6.72
CA PHE A 113 -11.20 11.93 6.23
C PHE A 113 -10.23 12.26 7.36
N LEU A 114 -10.65 13.12 8.29
CA LEU A 114 -9.82 13.52 9.44
C LEU A 114 -9.50 12.33 10.37
N MET A 115 -10.48 11.48 10.65
CA MET A 115 -10.29 10.27 11.45
C MET A 115 -9.34 9.27 10.78
N SER A 116 -9.46 9.10 9.46
CA SER A 116 -8.54 8.25 8.69
C SER A 116 -7.09 8.76 8.80
N PHE A 117 -6.88 10.07 8.62
CA PHE A 117 -5.55 10.68 8.73
C PHE A 117 -4.92 10.50 10.12
N ILE A 118 -5.70 10.70 11.19
CA ILE A 118 -5.25 10.49 12.57
C ILE A 118 -4.85 9.03 12.79
N LEU A 119 -5.67 8.08 12.34
CA LEU A 119 -5.41 6.65 12.53
C LEU A 119 -4.22 6.15 11.72
N VAL A 120 -4.01 6.65 10.50
CA VAL A 120 -2.79 6.35 9.74
C VAL A 120 -1.57 6.89 10.47
N THR A 121 -1.62 8.11 11.00
CA THR A 121 -0.51 8.72 11.76
C THR A 121 -0.19 7.89 13.01
N ILE A 122 -1.21 7.46 13.75
CA ILE A 122 -1.06 6.58 14.92
C ILE A 122 -0.46 5.23 14.51
N SER A 123 -0.92 4.64 13.40
CA SER A 123 -0.41 3.36 12.89
C SER A 123 1.08 3.43 12.57
N ILE A 124 1.51 4.49 11.87
CA ILE A 124 2.92 4.72 11.53
C ILE A 124 3.75 4.94 12.79
N TYR A 125 3.23 5.68 13.77
CA TYR A 125 3.92 5.89 15.04
C TYR A 125 4.18 4.57 15.78
N PHE A 126 3.16 3.70 15.92
CA PHE A 126 3.32 2.39 16.56
C PHE A 126 4.23 1.44 15.78
N LEU A 127 4.23 1.54 14.44
CA LEU A 127 5.18 0.82 13.59
C LEU A 127 6.63 1.18 13.92
N VAL A 128 6.91 2.49 14.03
CA VAL A 128 8.24 3.00 14.38
C VAL A 128 8.62 2.57 15.80
N VAL A 129 7.72 2.71 16.78
CA VAL A 129 7.96 2.29 18.16
C VAL A 129 8.28 0.80 18.25
N ASN A 130 7.57 -0.05 17.50
CA ASN A 130 7.85 -1.48 17.47
C ASN A 130 9.27 -1.79 16.94
N ASN A 131 9.76 -1.01 15.97
CA ASN A 131 11.10 -1.20 15.41
C ASN A 131 12.22 -0.76 16.38
N PHE A 132 11.99 0.28 17.19
CA PHE A 132 13.01 0.83 18.09
C PHE A 132 12.99 0.23 19.51
N MET A 133 11.83 -0.26 19.99
CA MET A 133 11.67 -0.71 21.38
C MET A 133 11.32 -2.20 21.46
N GLU A 134 12.35 -3.03 21.63
CA GLU A 134 12.18 -4.50 21.69
C GLU A 134 11.30 -4.98 22.86
N LYS A 135 11.26 -4.24 23.97
CA LYS A 135 10.46 -4.58 25.15
C LYS A 135 8.94 -4.42 24.93
N LEU A 136 8.52 -3.61 23.95
CA LEU A 136 7.11 -3.35 23.67
C LEU A 136 6.56 -4.17 22.50
N LYS A 137 7.35 -5.07 21.90
CA LYS A 137 6.98 -5.86 20.72
C LYS A 137 5.55 -6.44 20.73
N PRO A 138 5.08 -7.16 21.76
CA PRO A 138 3.74 -7.77 21.71
C PRO A 138 2.60 -6.74 21.80
N TYR A 139 2.76 -5.67 22.58
CA TYR A 139 1.73 -4.62 22.74
C TYR A 139 1.70 -3.66 21.56
N ALA A 140 2.87 -3.24 21.06
CA ALA A 140 2.97 -2.37 19.89
C ALA A 140 2.45 -3.06 18.62
N TYR A 141 2.67 -4.37 18.51
CA TYR A 141 2.11 -5.19 17.42
C TYR A 141 0.57 -5.24 17.46
N LEU A 142 -0.02 -5.50 18.63
CA LEU A 142 -1.48 -5.56 18.78
C LEU A 142 -2.14 -4.20 18.47
N ILE A 143 -1.53 -3.10 18.93
CA ILE A 143 -2.04 -1.75 18.65
C ILE A 143 -1.90 -1.44 17.15
N PHE A 144 -0.78 -1.79 16.52
CA PHE A 144 -0.61 -1.66 15.07
C PHE A 144 -1.69 -2.45 14.30
N GLU A 145 -1.99 -3.68 14.70
CA GLU A 145 -2.99 -4.54 14.06
C GLU A 145 -4.42 -3.98 14.20
N ILE A 146 -4.79 -3.50 15.39
CA ILE A 146 -6.07 -2.82 15.62
C ILE A 146 -6.15 -1.55 14.76
N CYS A 147 -5.08 -0.75 14.74
CA CYS A 147 -5.06 0.47 13.94
C CYS A 147 -5.14 0.16 12.45
N LEU A 148 -4.41 -0.84 11.94
CA LEU A 148 -4.49 -1.31 10.55
C LEU A 148 -5.92 -1.73 10.20
N THR A 149 -6.55 -2.56 11.03
CA THR A 149 -7.93 -3.02 10.82
C THR A 149 -8.92 -1.85 10.84
N SER A 150 -8.71 -0.88 11.73
CA SER A 150 -9.53 0.34 11.80
C SER A 150 -9.36 1.23 10.56
N VAL A 151 -8.12 1.36 10.05
CA VAL A 151 -7.82 2.09 8.81
C VAL A 151 -8.46 1.37 7.63
N MET A 152 -8.35 0.05 7.52
CA MET A 152 -9.02 -0.73 6.47
C MET A 152 -10.55 -0.53 6.50
N THR A 153 -11.14 -0.52 7.70
CA THR A 153 -12.59 -0.33 7.87
C THR A 153 -13.02 1.10 7.53
N LEU A 154 -12.26 2.11 7.94
CA LEU A 154 -12.58 3.51 7.63
C LEU A 154 -12.28 3.87 6.19
N CYS A 155 -11.20 3.35 5.62
CA CYS A 155 -10.88 3.47 4.21
C CYS A 155 -11.98 2.84 3.35
N SER A 156 -12.47 1.67 3.74
CA SER A 156 -13.66 1.06 3.12
C SER A 156 -14.88 1.99 3.15
N LYS A 157 -15.04 2.86 4.17
CA LYS A 157 -16.11 3.88 4.21
C LYS A 157 -15.84 5.06 3.28
N SER A 158 -14.59 5.49 3.10
CA SER A 158 -14.23 6.51 2.10
C SER A 158 -14.51 6.01 0.68
N VAL A 159 -14.23 4.74 0.39
CA VAL A 159 -14.50 4.11 -0.91
C VAL A 159 -16.00 4.01 -1.16
N MET A 160 -16.76 3.63 -0.13
CA MET A 160 -18.22 3.63 -0.13
C MET A 160 -18.79 5.03 -0.42
N LEU A 161 -18.19 6.06 0.18
CA LEU A 161 -18.53 7.45 -0.04
C LEU A 161 -18.24 7.89 -1.48
N HIS A 162 -17.10 7.50 -2.05
CA HIS A 162 -16.78 7.79 -3.45
C HIS A 162 -17.81 7.15 -4.40
N ALA A 163 -18.22 5.90 -4.16
CA ALA A 163 -19.28 5.25 -4.93
C ALA A 163 -20.61 6.03 -4.86
N GLN A 164 -20.97 6.53 -3.67
CA GLN A 164 -22.18 7.33 -3.46
C GLN A 164 -22.13 8.69 -4.17
N THR A 165 -20.97 9.35 -4.19
CA THR A 165 -20.78 10.61 -4.93
C THR A 165 -20.80 10.44 -6.46
N ILE A 166 -20.48 9.24 -6.96
CA ILE A 166 -20.47 8.90 -8.39
C ILE A 166 -21.87 8.49 -8.89
N SER A 167 -22.65 7.74 -8.09
CA SER A 167 -24.02 7.33 -8.45
C SER A 167 -25.00 8.52 -8.58
N GLY A 168 -24.60 9.72 -8.18
CA GLY A 168 -25.22 10.98 -8.63
C GLY A 168 -26.58 11.31 -8.00
N ASP A 169 -27.06 10.50 -7.08
CA ASP A 169 -28.39 10.64 -6.48
C ASP A 169 -28.31 11.24 -5.06
N ARG A 170 -27.39 12.17 -4.77
CA ARG A 170 -27.16 12.69 -3.39
C ARG A 170 -26.75 14.16 -3.33
N MET A 171 -26.72 14.75 -2.12
CA MET A 171 -26.53 16.19 -1.87
C MET A 171 -25.21 16.80 -2.38
N VAL A 172 -24.18 15.98 -2.64
CA VAL A 172 -22.90 16.40 -3.24
C VAL A 172 -22.63 15.51 -4.45
N GLN A 173 -22.84 16.06 -5.64
CA GLN A 173 -22.60 15.37 -6.91
C GLN A 173 -21.24 15.79 -7.46
N MET A 174 -20.39 14.82 -7.79
CA MET A 174 -19.14 15.13 -8.51
C MET A 174 -19.45 15.49 -9.95
N SER A 175 -18.89 16.61 -10.41
CA SER A 175 -18.92 16.97 -11.82
C SER A 175 -18.22 15.89 -12.65
N SER A 176 -18.65 15.66 -13.89
CA SER A 176 -17.99 14.72 -14.80
C SER A 176 -16.51 15.05 -15.01
N ASP A 177 -16.11 16.31 -14.83
CA ASP A 177 -14.71 16.76 -14.90
C ASP A 177 -13.86 16.36 -13.67
N ASP A 178 -14.51 15.97 -12.56
CA ASP A 178 -13.86 15.54 -11.31
C ASP A 178 -13.74 14.02 -11.16
N SER A 179 -14.33 13.26 -12.09
CA SER A 179 -14.29 11.79 -12.10
C SER A 179 -12.86 11.24 -12.09
N LEU A 180 -11.94 11.87 -12.82
CA LEU A 180 -10.52 11.50 -12.85
C LEU A 180 -9.85 11.71 -11.49
N LEU A 181 -10.19 12.81 -10.80
CA LEU A 181 -9.65 13.12 -9.48
C LEU A 181 -10.17 12.11 -8.44
N ALA A 182 -11.46 11.77 -8.51
CA ALA A 182 -12.09 10.76 -7.66
C ALA A 182 -11.42 9.39 -7.81
N ALA A 183 -11.20 8.95 -9.06
CA ALA A 183 -10.50 7.71 -9.35
C ALA A 183 -9.06 7.71 -8.82
N LEU A 184 -8.36 8.85 -8.91
CA LEU A 184 -7.01 9.02 -8.39
C LEU A 184 -6.96 8.96 -6.86
N PHE A 185 -7.94 9.57 -6.17
CA PHE A 185 -8.10 9.45 -4.71
C PHE A 185 -8.31 7.98 -4.30
N LEU A 186 -9.23 7.28 -4.98
CA LEU A 186 -9.53 5.88 -4.69
C LEU A 186 -8.30 4.98 -4.91
N PHE A 187 -7.54 5.21 -5.99
CA PHE A 187 -6.30 4.49 -6.26
C PHE A 187 -5.25 4.73 -5.15
N ASN A 188 -5.06 5.99 -4.74
CA ASN A 188 -4.10 6.32 -3.69
C ASN A 188 -4.50 5.73 -2.33
N GLU A 189 -5.80 5.68 -2.03
CA GLU A 189 -6.32 5.07 -0.80
C GLU A 189 -6.11 3.56 -0.79
N PHE A 190 -6.39 2.89 -1.92
CA PHE A 190 -6.07 1.47 -2.11
C PHE A 190 -4.58 1.20 -1.90
N LEU A 191 -3.72 2.03 -2.52
CA LEU A 191 -2.27 1.87 -2.40
C LEU A 191 -1.79 2.07 -0.97
N ALA A 192 -2.36 3.03 -0.23
CA ALA A 192 -2.02 3.28 1.17
C ALA A 192 -2.41 2.10 2.07
N VAL A 193 -3.61 1.53 1.89
CA VAL A 193 -4.01 0.32 2.61
C VAL A 193 -3.09 -0.84 2.27
N TYR A 194 -2.83 -1.06 0.98
CA TYR A 194 -1.94 -2.13 0.53
C TYR A 194 -0.52 -1.95 1.08
N ALA A 195 0.03 -0.74 1.09
CA ALA A 195 1.33 -0.41 1.68
C ALA A 195 1.44 -0.80 3.17
N MET A 196 0.37 -0.59 3.93
CA MET A 196 0.36 -0.91 5.35
C MET A 196 0.34 -2.43 5.61
N THR A 197 -0.14 -3.24 4.66
CA THR A 197 -0.10 -4.72 4.77
C THR A 197 1.32 -5.31 4.61
N PHE A 198 2.26 -4.57 3.99
CA PHE A 198 3.63 -5.06 3.81
C PHE A 198 4.36 -5.33 5.12
N TYR A 199 4.03 -4.61 6.20
CA TYR A 199 4.63 -4.91 7.49
C TYR A 199 4.31 -6.33 7.96
N TRP A 200 3.08 -6.79 7.73
CA TRP A 200 2.64 -8.14 8.03
C TRP A 200 3.37 -9.16 7.15
N GLN A 201 3.42 -8.91 5.84
CA GLN A 201 4.02 -9.81 4.85
C GLN A 201 5.54 -9.96 5.01
N ILE A 202 6.26 -8.94 5.49
CA ILE A 202 7.71 -9.00 5.69
C ILE A 202 8.06 -9.74 6.99
N ASN A 203 7.30 -9.54 8.06
CA ASN A 203 7.64 -10.07 9.38
C ASN A 203 7.03 -11.45 9.65
N TYR A 204 5.91 -11.78 9.03
CA TYR A 204 5.17 -13.01 9.27
C TYR A 204 4.83 -13.69 7.95
N ASN A 205 5.55 -14.77 7.63
CA ASN A 205 5.28 -15.61 6.46
C ASN A 205 4.15 -16.59 6.80
N TYR A 206 2.91 -16.22 6.49
CA TYR A 206 1.74 -17.04 6.86
C TYR A 206 1.51 -18.23 5.93
N PHE A 207 1.82 -18.11 4.63
CA PHE A 207 1.48 -19.16 3.65
C PHE A 207 2.66 -20.05 3.23
N THR A 208 3.89 -19.74 3.65
CA THR A 208 5.08 -20.53 3.28
C THR A 208 5.87 -20.95 4.51
N SER A 209 6.04 -22.26 4.70
CA SER A 209 6.96 -22.82 5.71
C SER A 209 8.39 -22.36 5.41
N THR A 210 9.18 -22.10 6.46
CA THR A 210 10.59 -21.67 6.42
C THR A 210 11.51 -22.47 5.48
N ASP A 211 11.10 -23.65 5.06
CA ASP A 211 11.89 -24.63 4.32
C ASP A 211 11.88 -24.44 2.79
N PHE A 212 10.98 -23.64 2.22
CA PHE A 212 10.87 -23.53 0.76
C PHE A 212 12.06 -22.77 0.14
N LEU A 213 12.65 -21.82 0.87
CA LEU A 213 13.87 -21.11 0.44
C LEU A 213 15.07 -22.08 0.31
N TRP A 214 15.12 -23.11 1.15
CA TRP A 214 16.17 -24.14 1.10
C TRP A 214 15.89 -25.18 0.01
N MET A 215 14.62 -25.52 -0.23
CA MET A 215 14.24 -26.52 -1.23
C MET A 215 14.44 -26.02 -2.69
N SER A 216 14.28 -24.71 -2.93
CA SER A 216 14.46 -24.11 -4.26
C SER A 216 15.91 -23.73 -4.60
N THR A 217 16.79 -23.62 -3.59
CA THR A 217 18.23 -23.40 -3.77
C THR A 217 19.08 -24.67 -3.59
N SER A 218 18.52 -25.73 -3.00
CA SER A 218 19.15 -27.05 -2.94
C SER A 218 18.95 -27.79 -4.27
N THR A 219 19.77 -27.47 -5.25
CA THR A 219 20.17 -28.49 -6.22
C THR A 219 20.86 -29.58 -5.40
N LYS A 220 20.17 -30.69 -5.16
CA LYS A 220 20.74 -31.93 -4.61
C LYS A 220 21.99 -32.27 -5.41
N HIS A 221 23.17 -31.99 -4.88
CA HIS A 221 24.38 -32.68 -5.31
C HIS A 221 24.39 -34.02 -4.58
N SER A 222 23.58 -34.96 -5.08
CA SER A 222 23.77 -36.37 -4.82
C SER A 222 25.09 -36.77 -5.46
N HIS A 223 26.17 -36.76 -4.67
CA HIS A 223 27.34 -37.54 -4.96
C HIS A 223 27.38 -38.67 -3.93
N ASP A 224 26.93 -39.85 -4.38
CA ASP A 224 27.30 -41.12 -3.78
C ASP A 224 28.82 -41.15 -3.60
N THR A 225 29.27 -41.46 -2.38
CA THR A 225 30.40 -42.36 -2.16
C THR A 225 30.47 -42.72 -0.67
N THR A 226 29.97 -43.91 -0.36
CA THR A 226 30.46 -44.71 0.77
C THR A 226 31.95 -45.01 0.57
N PRO A 227 32.72 -45.05 1.67
CA PRO A 227 33.74 -46.08 1.77
C PRO A 227 33.62 -46.88 3.07
N ILE A 228 34.04 -48.13 2.92
CA ILE A 228 34.16 -49.23 3.87
C ILE A 228 35.15 -48.87 4.99
#